data_AF-A0A8J6AML5-F1
#
_entry.id   AF-A0A8J6AML5-F1
#
_cell.length_a   1.000
_cell.length_b   1.000
_cell.length_c   1.000
_cell.angle_alpha   90.00
_cell.angle_beta   90.00
_cell.angle_gamma   90.00
#
_symmetry.space_group_name_H-M   'P 1'
#
loop_
_entity.id
_entity.type
_entity.pdbx_description
1 polymer ?
#
loop_
_entity_poly.entity_id
_entity_poly.type
_entity_poly.pdbx_seq_one_letter_code
_entity_poly.pdbx_strand_id
1 'polypeptide(L)' 'MTSCIAATYNKHTKVAVKTMKPGSMSVEAFLAEANLMKTLQHDKLVKLHAVVTEEPIYIITEFMAKGCGQAGGN' A
#
# COMPACT_ATOMS: atom_id res chain seq x y z
N MET A 1 -9.63 10.88 1.31
CA MET A 1 -9.91 9.85 0.31
C MET A 1 -8.59 9.42 -0.30
N THR A 2 -8.07 8.27 0.11
CA THR A 2 -6.86 7.64 -0.44
C THR A 2 -7.26 6.87 -1.69
N SER A 3 -6.50 7.01 -2.78
CA SER A 3 -6.75 6.26 -4.02
C SER A 3 -5.91 4.99 -4.01
N CYS A 4 -6.55 3.84 -4.23
CA CYS A 4 -5.89 2.54 -4.36
C CYS A 4 -6.06 2.07 -5.80
N ILE A 5 -4.96 1.78 -6.48
CA ILE A 5 -4.97 1.26 -7.85
C ILE A 5 -4.21 -0.06 -7.91
N ALA A 6 -4.63 -0.96 -8.80
CA ALA A 6 -3.85 -2.13 -9.15
C ALA A 6 -2.80 -1.75 -10.19
N ALA A 7 -1.54 -2.12 -9.97
CA ALA A 7 -0.44 -1.93 -10.89
C ALA A 7 0.33 -3.24 -11.11
N THR A 8 1.14 -3.29 -12.16
CA THR A 8 2.04 -4.43 -12.42
C THR A 8 3.48 -3.98 -12.27
N TYR A 9 4.16 -4.47 -11.23
CA TYR A 9 5.59 -4.29 -11.00
C TYR A 9 6.38 -5.36 -11.77
N ASN A 10 7.47 -4.95 -12.40
CA ASN A 10 8.38 -5.82 -13.15
C ASN A 10 7.70 -6.76 -14.19
N LYS A 11 6.61 -6.32 -14.82
CA LYS A 11 5.81 -7.04 -15.84
C LYS A 11 5.13 -8.35 -15.41
N HIS A 12 5.44 -8.90 -14.24
CA HIS A 12 4.89 -10.18 -13.75
C HIS A 12 4.30 -10.13 -12.34
N THR A 13 4.54 -9.06 -11.57
CA THR A 13 4.10 -8.97 -10.17
C THR A 13 2.93 -8.01 -10.06
N LYS A 14 1.73 -8.52 -9.77
CA LYS A 14 0.59 -7.65 -9.45
C LYS A 14 0.77 -7.05 -8.07
N VAL A 15 0.70 -5.74 -8.00
CA VAL A 15 0.83 -4.97 -6.75
C VAL A 15 -0.35 -4.00 -6.62
N ALA A 16 -0.72 -3.68 -5.40
CA ALA A 16 -1.63 -2.58 -5.10
C ALA A 16 -0.80 -1.35 -4.72
N VAL A 17 -1.02 -0.24 -5.43
CA VAL A 17 -0.39 1.05 -5.16
C VAL A 17 -1.44 1.95 -4.52
N LYS A 18 -1.20 2.31 -3.26
CA LYS A 18 -2.04 3.26 -2.53
C LYS A 18 -1.31 4.60 -2.47
N THR A 19 -1.99 5.63 -2.96
CA THR A 19 -1.47 7.01 -2.94
C THR A 19 -2.10 7.77 -1.79
N MET A 20 -1.26 8.36 -0.94
CA MET A 20 -1.69 9.19 0.18
C MET A 20 -1.72 10.66 -0.24
N LYS A 21 -2.72 11.41 0.23
CA LYS A 21 -2.79 12.85 -0.05
C LYS A 21 -1.68 13.58 0.74
N PRO A 22 -0.96 14.53 0.14
CA PRO A 22 0.00 15.36 0.87
C PRO A 22 -0.66 16.02 2.09
N GLY A 23 0.05 16.02 3.22
CA GLY A 23 -0.46 16.53 4.51
C GLY A 23 -1.47 15.64 5.25
N SER A 24 -1.81 14.44 4.75
CA SER A 24 -2.73 13.53 5.46
C SER A 24 -2.07 12.72 6.58
N MET A 25 -0.74 12.55 6.54
CA MET A 25 0.04 11.80 7.52
C MET A 25 1.50 12.27 7.49
N SER A 26 2.18 12.32 8.64
CA SER A 26 3.62 12.61 8.68
C SER A 26 4.43 11.42 8.17
N VAL A 27 5.57 11.70 7.51
CA VAL A 27 6.48 10.67 6.98
C VAL A 27 6.95 9.73 8.09
N GLU A 28 7.22 10.26 9.28
CA GLU A 28 7.65 9.47 10.44
C GLU A 28 6.60 8.46 10.91
N ALA A 29 5.34 8.90 11.05
CA ALA A 29 4.25 8.01 11.45
C ALA A 29 3.99 6.93 10.39
N PHE A 30 4.07 7.32 9.12
CA PHE A 30 3.94 6.39 8.01
C PHE A 30 5.06 5.33 7.99
N LEU A 31 6.31 5.74 8.21
CA LEU A 31 7.44 4.83 8.31
C LEU A 31 7.32 3.87 9.50
N ALA A 32 6.78 4.34 10.63
CA ALA A 32 6.51 3.49 11.79
C ALA A 32 5.48 2.39 11.45
N GLU A 33 4.37 2.74 10.82
CA GLU A 33 3.37 1.76 10.36
C GLU A 33 3.94 0.82 9.29
N ALA A 34 4.71 1.34 8.34
CA ALA A 34 5.36 0.55 7.30
C ALA A 34 6.34 -0.47 7.90
N ASN A 35 7.12 -0.08 8.90
CA ASN A 35 8.03 -0.99 9.59
C ASN A 35 7.28 -2.07 10.37
N LEU A 36 6.14 -1.76 10.98
CA LEU A 36 5.28 -2.75 11.60
C LEU A 36 4.71 -3.73 10.56
N MET A 37 4.26 -3.24 9.40
CA MET A 37 3.76 -4.11 8.33
C MET A 37 4.86 -5.01 7.74
N LYS A 38 6.14 -4.59 7.76
CA LYS A 38 7.26 -5.45 7.35
C LYS A 38 7.51 -6.63 8.29
N THR A 39 7.25 -6.46 9.59
CA THR A 39 7.46 -7.53 10.58
C THR A 39 6.28 -8.52 10.60
N LEU A 40 5.10 -8.08 10.18
CA LEU A 40 3.90 -8.92 10.10
C LEU A 40 3.87 -9.72 8.79
N GLN A 41 4.53 -10.87 8.79
CA GLN A 41 4.46 -11.83 7.68
C GLN A 41 3.48 -12.96 8.03
N HIS A 42 2.29 -12.93 7.45
CA HIS A 42 1.28 -13.96 7.63
C HIS A 42 0.52 -14.14 6.32
N ASP A 43 0.15 -15.38 5.99
CA ASP A 43 -0.55 -15.76 4.73
C ASP A 43 -1.90 -15.02 4.49
N LYS A 44 -2.44 -14.41 5.55
CA LYS A 44 -3.70 -13.66 5.54
C LYS A 44 -3.53 -12.14 5.62
N LEU A 45 -2.30 -11.65 5.78
CA LEU A 45 -2.00 -10.23 5.90
C LEU A 45 -1.33 -9.74 4.62
N VAL A 46 -1.65 -8.50 4.24
CA VAL A 46 -1.05 -7.90 3.05
C VAL A 46 0.43 -7.63 3.28
N LYS A 47 1.28 -8.16 2.41
CA LYS A 47 2.72 -7.93 2.46
C LYS A 47 3.05 -6.58 1.84
N LEU A 48 3.82 -5.79 2.59
CA LEU A 48 4.38 -4.55 2.10
C LEU A 48 5.62 -4.85 1.23
N HIS A 49 5.60 -4.42 -0.03
CA HIS A 49 6.75 -4.55 -0.94
C HIS A 49 7.69 -3.37 -0.81
N ALA A 50 7.16 -2.16 -0.93
CA ALA A 50 7.96 -0.94 -0.93
C ALA A 50 7.11 0.26 -0.51
N VAL A 51 7.78 1.31 -0.08
CA VAL A 51 7.16 2.60 0.23
C VAL A 51 7.99 3.71 -0.41
N VAL A 52 7.32 4.74 -0.89
CA VAL A 52 7.94 5.96 -1.39
C VAL A 52 7.62 7.05 -0.38
N THR A 53 8.66 7.59 0.25
CA THR A 53 8.55 8.63 1.29
C THR A 53 8.63 10.05 0.73
N GLU A 54 8.86 10.20 -0.58
CA GLU A 54 8.80 11.48 -1.27
C GLU A 54 7.33 11.83 -1.58
N GLU A 55 6.95 13.09 -1.42
CA GLU A 55 5.56 13.49 -1.68
C GLU A 55 5.26 13.52 -3.20
N PRO A 56 4.12 12.92 -3.63
CA PRO A 56 3.12 12.25 -2.80
C PRO A 56 3.53 10.83 -2.36
N ILE A 57 3.27 10.49 -1.10
CA ILE A 57 3.66 9.20 -0.51
C ILE A 57 2.91 8.06 -1.20
N TYR A 58 3.67 7.03 -1.61
CA TYR A 58 3.12 5.81 -2.21
C TYR A 58 3.40 4.58 -1.34
N ILE A 59 2.41 3.70 -1.25
CA ILE A 59 2.49 2.42 -0.55
C ILE A 59 2.30 1.32 -1.59
N ILE A 60 3.33 0.51 -1.80
CA ILE A 60 3.29 -0.62 -2.72
C ILE A 60 3.16 -1.90 -1.88
N THR A 61 2.01 -2.55 -2.01
CA THR A 61 1.66 -3.78 -1.30
C THR A 61 1.31 -4.88 -2.30
N GLU A 62 1.29 -6.13 -1.85
CA GLU A 62 0.83 -7.22 -2.72
C GLU A 62 -0.63 -6.99 -3.15
N PHE A 63 -0.96 -7.38 -4.37
CA PHE A 63 -2.34 -7.27 -4.84
C PHE A 63 -3.22 -8.33 -4.16
N MET A 64 -4.03 -7.89 -3.19
CA MET A 64 -5.05 -8.72 -2.58
C MET A 64 -6.35 -8.62 -3.37
N ALA A 65 -6.74 -9.72 -4.03
CA ALA A 65 -7.97 -9.81 -4.83
C ALA A 65 -9.25 -9.51 -4.03
N LYS A 66 -9.21 -9.61 -2.70
CA LYS A 66 -10.33 -9.30 -1.79
C LYS A 66 -10.16 -8.01 -0.97
N GLY A 67 -9.04 -7.29 -1.11
CA GLY A 67 -8.67 -6.21 -0.18
C GLY A 67 -8.67 -4.80 -0.79
N CYS A 68 -8.21 -4.65 -2.03
CA CYS A 68 -8.02 -3.31 -2.63
C CYS A 68 -9.14 -2.88 -3.60
N GLY A 69 -10.04 -3.79 -3.99
CA GLY A 69 -11.07 -3.56 -5.01
C GLY A 69 -12.53 -3.73 -4.56
N GLN A 70 -12.80 -3.92 -3.27
CA GLN A 70 -14.17 -4.14 -2.76
C GLN A 70 -14.72 -3.00 -1.88
N ALA A 71 -13.97 -1.91 -1.69
CA ALA A 71 -14.46 -0.70 -1.01
C ALA A 71 -15.18 0.26 -1.98
N GLY A 72 -15.98 -0.28 -2.91
CA GLY A 72 -16.68 0.49 -3.95
C GLY A 72 -17.86 -0.25 -4.59
N GLY A 73 -18.53 -1.12 -3.81
CA GLY A 73 -19.68 -1.90 -4.27
C GLY A 73 -20.74 -2.06 -3.19
N ASN A 74 -21.29 -0.93 -2.74
CA ASN A 74 -22.70 -0.67 -2.40
C ASN A 74 -22.82 0.81 -1.98
#